data_AF-A0A2M7CVC3-F1
#
_entry.id   AF-A0A2M7CVC3-F1
#
_cell.length_a   1.000
_cell.length_b   1.000
_cell.length_c   1.000
_cell.angle_alpha   90.00
_cell.angle_beta   90.00
_cell.angle_gamma   90.00
#
_symmetry.space_group_name_H-M   'P 1'
#
loop_
_entity.id
_entity.type
_entity.pdbx_description
1 polymer ?
#
loop_
_entity_poly.entity_id
_entity_poly.type
_entity_poly.pdbx_seq_one_letter_code
_entity_poly.pdbx_strand_id
1 'polypeptide(L)' 'MRMEKLTSRFQTALADAQSLAVGRDHNLLEVVHVLAALIDQSGG' A
#
# COMPACT_ATOMS: atom_id res chain seq x y z
N MET A 1 -1.43 -4.89 12.98
CA MET A 1 -1.52 -3.42 13.13
C MET A 1 -2.95 -3.06 13.52
N ARG A 2 -3.18 -1.95 14.24
CA ARG A 2 -4.54 -1.43 14.50
C ARG A 2 -4.99 -0.63 13.28
N MET A 3 -5.59 -1.31 12.30
CA MET A 3 -5.91 -0.75 10.97
C MET A 3 -6.91 0.39 11.06
N GLU A 4 -7.85 0.28 11.98
CA GLU A 4 -8.89 1.25 12.30
C GLU A 4 -8.38 2.62 12.76
N LYS A 5 -7.08 2.75 13.10
CA LYS A 5 -6.45 4.04 13.42
C LYS A 5 -5.91 4.77 12.20
N LEU A 6 -5.96 4.16 11.03
CA LEU A 6 -5.49 4.72 9.76
C LEU A 6 -6.67 5.30 8.99
N THR A 7 -6.41 6.28 8.12
CA THR A 7 -7.44 6.77 7.21
C THR A 7 -7.87 5.65 6.25
N SER A 8 -9.14 5.66 5.81
CA SER A 8 -9.63 4.68 4.83
C SER A 8 -8.75 4.64 3.58
N ARG A 9 -8.33 5.81 3.09
CA ARG A 9 -7.42 5.95 1.95
C ARG A 9 -6.08 5.23 2.19
N PHE A 10 -5.45 5.42 3.35
CA PHE A 10 -4.18 4.75 3.66
C PHE A 10 -4.36 3.24 3.88
N GLN A 11 -5.51 2.79 4.39
CA GLN A 11 -5.81 1.36 4.49
C GLN A 11 -5.89 0.70 3.10
N THR A 12 -6.57 1.35 2.14
CA THR A 12 -6.61 0.90 0.74
C THR A 12 -5.20 0.89 0.14
N ALA A 13 -4.42 1.97 0.34
CA ALA A 13 -3.03 2.07 -0.10
C ALA A 13 -2.17 0.89 0.36
N LEU A 14 -2.29 0.50 1.64
CA LEU A 14 -1.54 -0.61 2.22
C LEU A 14 -1.95 -1.96 1.63
N ALA A 15 -3.22 -2.13 1.26
CA ALA A 15 -3.69 -3.34 0.59
C ALA A 15 -3.14 -3.41 -0.85
N ASP A 16 -3.20 -2.30 -1.59
CA ASP A 16 -2.69 -2.21 -2.96
C ASP A 16 -1.16 -2.42 -3.00
N ALA A 17 -0.44 -1.86 -2.02
CA ALA A 17 1.01 -2.04 -1.89
C ALA A 17 1.41 -3.51 -1.63
N GLN A 18 0.60 -4.25 -0.86
CA GLN A 18 0.83 -5.69 -0.65
C GLN A 18 0.59 -6.49 -1.93
N SER A 19 -0.49 -6.19 -2.66
CA SER A 19 -0.75 -6.79 -3.97
C SER A 19 0.38 -6.51 -4.96
N LEU A 20 0.92 -5.28 -4.96
CA LEU A 20 2.05 -4.89 -5.79
C LEU A 20 3.33 -5.66 -5.43
N ALA A 21 3.64 -5.84 -4.14
CA ALA A 21 4.80 -6.61 -3.70
C ALA A 21 4.69 -8.08 -4.13
N VAL A 22 3.54 -8.71 -3.89
CA VAL A 22 3.29 -10.10 -4.29
C VAL A 22 3.35 -10.25 -5.82
N GLY A 23 2.75 -9.33 -6.57
CA GLY A 23 2.77 -9.34 -8.04
C GLY A 23 4.16 -9.11 -8.66
N ARG A 24 5.16 -8.73 -7.85
CA ARG A 24 6.56 -8.57 -8.27
C ARG A 24 7.49 -9.58 -7.60
N ASP A 25 6.95 -10.64 -6.99
CA ASP A 25 7.69 -11.67 -6.26
C ASP A 25 8.56 -11.11 -5.11
N HIS A 26 8.16 -9.96 -4.55
CA HIS A 26 8.80 -9.38 -3.38
C HIS A 26 8.18 -9.96 -2.10
N ASN A 27 8.94 -10.80 -1.40
CA ASN A 27 8.49 -11.48 -0.18
C ASN A 27 8.28 -10.55 1.02
N LEU A 28 8.73 -9.30 0.92
CA LEU A 28 8.60 -8.29 1.96
C LEU A 28 7.93 -7.05 1.40
N LEU A 29 7.05 -6.47 2.20
CA LEU A 29 6.51 -5.16 1.90
C LEU A 29 7.55 -4.09 2.23
N GLU A 30 8.24 -3.63 1.21
CA GLU A 30 9.16 -2.49 1.30
C GLU A 30 8.44 -1.14 1.12
N VAL A 31 9.09 -0.06 1.59
CA VAL A 31 8.57 1.32 1.53
C VAL A 31 8.21 1.76 0.11
N VAL A 32 8.95 1.28 -0.89
CA VAL A 32 8.71 1.62 -2.31
C VAL A 32 7.32 1.20 -2.78
N HIS A 33 6.78 0.07 -2.28
CA HIS A 33 5.44 -0.39 -2.66
C HIS A 33 4.35 0.53 -2.10
N VAL A 34 4.51 0.95 -0.85
CA VAL A 34 3.57 1.86 -0.18
C VAL A 34 3.58 3.22 -0.85
N LEU A 35 4.78 3.73 -1.17
CA LEU A 35 4.92 5.00 -1.89
C LEU A 35 4.30 4.93 -3.29
N ALA A 36 4.57 3.86 -4.05
CA ALA A 36 3.99 3.65 -5.37
C ALA A 36 2.45 3.59 -5.30
N ALA A 37 1.89 2.81 -4.37
CA ALA A 37 0.43 2.71 -4.18
C ALA A 37 -0.21 4.04 -3.74
N LEU A 38 0.49 4.87 -2.98
CA LEU A 38 0.00 6.20 -2.58
C LEU A 38 -0.02 7.20 -3.73
N ILE A 39 1.00 7.16 -4.60
CA ILE A 39 1.08 8.01 -5.78
C ILE A 39 0.03 7.61 -6.82
N ASP A 40 -0.22 6.31 -6.98
CA ASP A 40 -1.17 5.78 -7.97
C ASP A 40 -2.64 6.07 -7.61
N GLN A 41 -2.94 6.37 -6.34
CA GLN A 41 -4.28 6.77 -5.93
C GLN A 41 -4.66 8.14 -6.50
N SER A 42 -5.68 8.16 -7.36
CA SER A 42 -6.30 9.36 -7.91
C SER A 42 -6.65 10.40 -6.82
N GLY A 43 -6.24 11.65 -7.03
CA GLY A 43 -6.56 12.80 -6.17
C GLY A 43 -5.69 12.92 -4.92
N GLY A 44 -4.36 12.96 -5.10
CA GLY A 44 -3.35 13.12 -4.05
C GLY A 44 -3.76 14.00 -2.88
#